data_AF-A0A397Q7E3-F1
#
_entry.id   AF-A0A397Q7E3-F1
#
_cell.length_a   1.000
_cell.length_b   1.000
_cell.length_c   1.000
_cell.angle_alpha   90.00
_cell.angle_beta   90.00
_cell.angle_gamma   90.00
#
_symmetry.space_group_name_H-M   'P 1'
#
loop_
_entity.id
_entity.type
_entity.pdbx_description
1 polymer ?
#
loop_
_entity_poly.entity_id
_entity_poly.type
_entity_poly.pdbx_seq_one_letter_code
_entity_poly.pdbx_strand_id
1 'polypeptide(L)' 'MRRVIQWEQVAATAYGVGGIATFVYLTFFDDVVYNWWNWILIIPINLFLAHIWPIYWLFLRPIFE' A
#
# COMPACT_ATOMS: atom_id res chain seq x y z
N MET A 1 1.71 21.36 -31.11
CA MET A 1 2.36 20.45 -30.13
C MET A 1 1.30 19.55 -29.52
N ARG A 2 1.29 18.24 -29.82
CA ARG A 2 0.34 17.28 -29.24
C ARG A 2 0.95 16.73 -27.95
N ARG A 3 0.38 17.03 -26.79
CA ARG A 3 0.76 16.34 -25.54
C ARG A 3 0.31 14.89 -25.68
N VAL A 4 1.25 13.99 -25.89
CA VAL A 4 1.00 12.54 -25.82
C VAL A 4 1.02 12.18 -24.34
N ILE A 5 -0.13 11.82 -23.79
CA ILE A 5 -0.22 11.32 -22.42
C ILE A 5 0.46 9.95 -22.42
N GLN A 6 1.55 9.82 -21.66
CA GLN A 6 2.24 8.56 -21.49
C GLN A 6 1.54 7.75 -20.40
N TRP A 7 0.52 7.00 -20.80
CA TRP A 7 -0.35 6.22 -19.90
C TRP A 7 0.42 5.26 -18.99
N GLU A 8 1.56 4.75 -19.45
CA GLU A 8 2.45 3.90 -18.64
C GLU A 8 2.97 4.62 -17.40
N GLN A 9 3.40 5.88 -17.55
CA GLN A 9 3.88 6.70 -16.43
C GLN A 9 2.74 7.05 -15.47
N VAL A 10 1.56 7.33 -16.01
CA VAL A 10 0.36 7.60 -15.19
C VAL A 10 -0.01 6.36 -14.38
N ALA A 11 -0.02 5.18 -15.01
CA ALA A 11 -0.31 3.92 -14.33
C ALA A 11 0.74 3.59 -13.26
N ALA A 12 2.03 3.73 -13.57
CA ALA A 12 3.11 3.52 -12.61
C ALA A 12 3.04 4.50 -11.43
N THR A 13 2.72 5.77 -11.70
CA THR A 13 2.54 6.79 -10.66
C THR A 13 1.34 6.47 -9.78
N ALA A 14 0.19 6.13 -10.37
CA ALA A 14 -1.01 5.75 -9.62
C ALA A 14 -0.76 4.50 -8.77
N TYR A 15 -0.07 3.50 -9.32
CA TYR A 15 0.31 2.29 -8.58
C TYR A 15 1.22 2.61 -7.39
N GLY A 16 2.24 3.45 -7.59
CA GLY A 16 3.16 3.87 -6.53
C GLY A 16 2.46 4.68 -5.44
N VAL A 17 1.58 5.62 -5.81
CA VAL A 17 0.78 6.40 -4.86
C VAL A 17 -0.15 5.51 -4.05
N GLY A 18 -0.82 4.54 -4.71
CA GLY A 18 -1.66 3.55 -4.03
C GLY A 18 -0.88 2.70 -3.04
N GLY A 19 0.34 2.28 -3.39
CA GLY A 19 1.24 1.56 -2.49
C GLY A 19 1.65 2.41 -1.28
N ILE A 20 2.09 3.66 -1.47
CA ILE A 20 2.45 4.55 -0.37
C ILE A 20 1.26 4.81 0.55
N ALA A 21 0.10 5.12 -0.02
CA ALA A 21 -1.13 5.35 0.74
C ALA A 21 -1.53 4.11 1.55
N THR A 22 -1.44 2.92 0.96
CA THR A 22 -1.72 1.65 1.64
C THR A 22 -0.72 1.39 2.76
N PHE A 23 0.58 1.62 2.55
CA PHE A 23 1.58 1.47 3.59
C PHE A 23 1.30 2.38 4.79
N VAL A 24 0.99 3.65 4.53
CA VAL A 24 0.63 4.62 5.57
C VAL A 24 -0.65 4.19 6.30
N TYR A 25 -1.67 3.75 5.56
CA TYR A 25 -2.92 3.26 6.14
C TYR A 25 -2.66 2.08 7.08
N LEU A 26 -2.02 1.02 6.59
CA LEU A 26 -1.75 -0.18 7.38
C LEU A 26 -0.85 0.09 8.59
N THR A 27 0.05 1.06 8.48
CA THR A 27 1.02 1.35 9.53
C THR A 27 0.46 2.29 10.59
N PHE A 28 -0.53 3.13 10.27
CA PHE A 28 -1.01 4.17 11.18
C PHE A 28 -2.51 4.10 11.53
N PHE A 29 -3.32 3.46 10.70
CA PHE A 29 -4.79 3.54 10.73
C PHE A 29 -5.49 2.17 10.79
N ASP A 30 -4.76 1.06 10.75
CA ASP A 30 -5.31 -0.31 10.77
C ASP A 30 -5.13 -0.95 12.16
N ASP A 31 -5.59 -0.24 13.21
CA ASP A 31 -5.63 -0.68 14.62
C ASP A 31 -4.32 -1.29 15.18
N VAL A 32 -3.18 -0.81 14.69
CA VAL A 32 -1.86 -1.32 15.07
C VAL A 32 -1.51 -0.95 16.51
N VAL A 33 -1.11 -1.94 17.31
CA VAL A 33 -0.56 -1.74 18.65
C VAL A 33 0.92 -1.38 18.57
N TYR A 34 1.22 -0.08 18.74
CA TYR A 34 2.59 0.43 18.73
C TYR A 34 3.32 0.11 20.03
N ASN A 35 4.39 -0.66 19.91
CA ASN A 35 5.43 -0.76 20.93
C ASN A 35 6.79 -0.69 20.23
N TRP A 36 7.88 -0.48 20.97
CA TRP A 36 9.15 -0.13 20.34
C TRP A 36 9.81 -1.26 19.55
N TRP A 37 9.50 -2.53 19.85
CA TRP A 37 10.06 -3.71 19.15
C TRP A 37 9.16 -4.18 17.99
N ASN A 38 7.84 -3.96 18.04
CA ASN A 38 6.90 -4.40 17.00
C ASN A 38 7.19 -3.79 15.63
N TRP A 39 7.83 -2.63 15.57
CA TRP A 39 8.21 -1.97 14.31
C TRP A 39 9.02 -2.86 13.38
N ILE A 40 9.82 -3.78 13.94
CA ILE A 40 10.63 -4.75 13.18
C ILE A 40 9.74 -5.71 12.37
N LEU A 41 8.51 -5.97 12.83
CA LEU A 41 7.55 -6.85 12.17
C LEU A 41 6.53 -6.06 11.34
N ILE A 42 5.98 -4.98 11.90
CA ILE A 42 4.95 -4.16 11.25
C ILE A 42 5.47 -3.59 9.93
N ILE A 43 6.67 -3.01 9.91
CA ILE A 43 7.19 -2.34 8.72
C ILE A 43 7.35 -3.32 7.55
N PRO A 44 8.03 -4.48 7.69
CA PRO A 44 8.16 -5.43 6.58
C PRO A 44 6.83 -6.00 6.10
N ILE A 45 5.91 -6.35 7.02
CA ILE A 45 4.60 -6.92 6.66
C ILE A 45 3.79 -5.89 5.88
N ASN A 46 3.71 -4.66 6.38
CA ASN A 46 2.94 -3.59 5.73
C ASN A 46 3.58 -3.16 4.41
N LEU A 47 4.91 -3.15 4.30
CA LEU A 47 5.60 -2.91 3.02
C LEU A 47 5.26 -3.97 1.98
N PHE A 48 5.23 -5.25 2.39
CA PHE A 48 4.83 -6.34 1.51
C PHE A 48 3.38 -6.18 1.05
N LEU A 49 2.44 -5.95 1.98
CA LEU A 49 1.03 -5.76 1.65
C LEU A 49 0.79 -4.51 0.79
N ALA A 50 1.50 -3.42 1.05
CA ALA A 50 1.48 -2.21 0.24
C ALA A 50 2.01 -2.44 -1.19
N HIS A 51 2.98 -3.33 -1.36
CA HIS A 51 3.47 -3.68 -2.70
C HIS A 51 2.43 -4.43 -3.52
N ILE A 52 1.60 -5.25 -2.87
CA ILE A 52 0.47 -5.98 -3.47
C ILE A 52 -0.88 -5.33 -3.16
N TRP A 53 -0.92 -4.00 -2.96
CA TRP A 53 -2.10 -3.30 -2.45
C TRP A 53 -3.41 -3.61 -3.20
N PRO A 54 -3.48 -3.78 -4.54
CA PRO A 54 -4.74 -4.07 -5.19
C PRO A 54 -5.30 -5.43 -4.75
N ILE A 55 -4.41 -6.42 -4.54
CA ILE A 55 -4.79 -7.75 -4.06
C ILE A 55 -5.21 -7.69 -2.60
N TYR A 56 -4.49 -6.92 -1.78
CA TYR A 56 -4.83 -6.72 -0.37
C TYR A 56 -6.25 -6.16 -0.22
N TRP A 57 -6.59 -5.06 -0.89
CA TRP A 57 -7.89 -4.41 -0.74
C TRP A 57 -9.05 -5.19 -1.40
N LEU A 58 -8.80 -5.83 -2.55
CA LEU A 58 -9.87 -6.52 -3.28
C LEU A 58 -10.18 -7.92 -2.73
N PHE A 59 -9.18 -8.60 -2.14
CA PHE A 59 -9.33 -10.00 -1.76
C PHE A 59 -8.92 -10.27 -0.31
N LEU A 60 -7.71 -9.88 0.11
CA LEU A 60 -7.22 -10.28 1.44
C LEU A 60 -8.05 -9.63 2.55
N ARG A 61 -8.28 -8.32 2.48
CA ARG A 61 -9.01 -7.58 3.50
C ARG A 61 -10.46 -8.08 3.64
N PRO A 62 -11.26 -8.23 2.57
CA PRO A 62 -12.61 -8.81 2.70
C PRO A 62 -12.68 -10.27 3.19
N ILE A 63 -11.61 -11.05 3.05
CA ILE A 63 -11.59 -12.47 3.46
C ILE A 63 -11.16 -12.64 4.92
N PHE A 64 -10.25 -11.79 5.40
CA PHE A 64 -9.60 -11.92 6.70
C PHE A 64 -10.05 -10.88 7.75
N GLU A 65 -10.92 -9.93 7.38
CA GLU A 65 -11.61 -9.02 8.32
C GLU A 65 -12.83 -9.65 9.02
#